data_AF-A0A7Z9K3Q2-F1
#
_entry.id   AF-A0A7Z9K3Q2-F1
#
_cell.length_a   1.000
_cell.length_b   1.000
_cell.length_c   1.000
_cell.angle_alpha   90.00
_cell.angle_beta   90.00
_cell.angle_gamma   90.00
#
_symmetry.space_group_name_H-M   'P 1'
#
loop_
_entity.id
_entity.type
_entity.pdbx_description
1 polymer ?
#
loop_
_entity_poly.entity_id
_entity_poly.type
_entity_poly.pdbx_seq_one_letter_code
_entity_poly.pdbx_strand_id
1 'polypeptide(L)' 'MLEYCKNILLKVSFSPKLFRKELHKSSSWLDKKERLALKAWCLATFGHMYHDVIIEVYKQLS' A
#
# COMPACT_ATOMS: atom_id res chain seq x y z
N MET A 1 -13.55 -0.31 -2.19
CA MET A 1 -12.53 0.69 -2.60
C MET A 1 -11.16 0.05 -2.78
N LEU A 2 -10.91 -1.06 -2.06
CA LEU A 2 -9.67 -1.84 -2.10
C LEU A 2 -9.13 -2.18 -3.51
N GLU A 3 -9.96 -2.68 -4.43
CA GLU A 3 -9.50 -3.07 -5.77
C GLU A 3 -8.99 -1.89 -6.62
N TYR A 4 -9.58 -0.72 -6.44
CA TYR A 4 -9.10 0.50 -7.08
C TYR A 4 -7.69 0.87 -6.58
N CYS A 5 -7.49 0.84 -5.25
CA CYS A 5 -6.18 1.06 -4.64
C CYS A 5 -5.12 0.07 -5.15
N LYS A 6 -5.46 -1.22 -5.24
CA LYS A 6 -4.56 -2.25 -5.80
C LYS A 6 -4.14 -1.93 -7.24
N ASN A 7 -5.09 -1.55 -8.09
CA ASN A 7 -4.81 -1.18 -9.48
C ASN A 7 -3.89 0.04 -9.60
N ILE A 8 -4.10 1.07 -8.78
CA ILE A 8 -3.22 2.24 -8.75
C ILE A 8 -1.81 1.84 -8.31
N LEU A 9 -1.68 1.06 -7.23
CA LEU A 9 -0.38 0.62 -6.72
C LEU A 9 0.41 -0.21 -7.72
N LEU A 10 -0.25 -1.07 -8.50
CA LEU A 10 0.38 -1.79 -9.61
C LEU A 10 0.97 -0.81 -10.63
N LYS A 11 0.19 0.20 -11.04
CA LYS A 11 0.61 1.19 -12.05
C LYS A 11 1.75 2.08 -11.57
N VAL A 12 1.84 2.39 -10.28
CA VAL A 12 2.91 3.26 -9.74
C VAL A 12 4.09 2.50 -9.14
N SER A 13 4.06 1.17 -9.16
CA SER A 13 5.08 0.31 -8.54
C SER A 13 6.48 0.45 -9.16
N PHE A 14 6.60 1.03 -10.36
CA PHE A 14 7.88 1.33 -11.00
C PHE A 14 8.70 2.41 -10.27
N SER A 15 8.08 3.20 -9.39
CA SER A 15 8.76 4.28 -8.66
C SER A 15 8.51 4.16 -7.15
N PRO A 16 9.56 4.02 -6.32
CA PRO A 16 9.40 3.91 -4.87
C PRO A 16 8.72 5.14 -4.27
N LYS A 17 9.01 6.33 -4.81
CA LYS A 17 8.43 7.59 -4.35
C LYS A 17 6.93 7.68 -4.65
N LEU A 18 6.51 7.28 -5.85
CA LEU A 18 5.08 7.26 -6.21
C LEU A 18 4.33 6.15 -5.48
N PHE A 19 4.94 4.96 -5.38
CA PHE A 19 4.37 3.84 -4.63
C PHE A 19 4.09 4.22 -3.18
N ARG A 20 5.06 4.81 -2.47
CA ARG A 20 4.87 5.29 -1.09
C ARG A 20 3.73 6.29 -0.97
N LYS A 21 3.69 7.28 -1.89
CA LYS A 21 2.66 8.33 -1.89
C LYS A 21 1.26 7.75 -2.08
N GLU A 22 1.07 6.89 -3.07
CA GLU A 22 -0.23 6.30 -3.36
C GLU A 22 -0.61 5.21 -2.34
N LEU A 23 0.36 4.53 -1.72
CA LEU A 23 0.11 3.57 -0.64
C LEU A 23 -0.42 4.28 0.60
N HIS A 24 0.18 5.41 0.98
CA HIS A 24 -0.32 6.22 2.08
C HIS A 24 -1.75 6.69 1.81
N LYS A 25 -1.99 7.28 0.63
CA LYS A 25 -3.31 7.76 0.21
C LYS A 25 -4.36 6.65 0.21
N SER A 26 -4.02 5.50 -0.40
CA SER A 26 -4.88 4.32 -0.44
C SER A 26 -5.23 3.84 0.96
N SER A 27 -4.24 3.76 1.85
CA SER A 27 -4.45 3.28 3.21
C SER A 27 -5.32 4.25 4.03
N SER A 28 -5.27 5.56 3.78
CA SER A 28 -6.15 6.53 4.45
C SER A 28 -7.61 6.48 3.98
N TRP A 29 -7.87 6.03 2.75
CA TRP A 29 -9.23 5.95 2.17
C TRP A 29 -10.00 4.69 2.53
N LEU A 30 -9.32 3.69 3.09
CA LEU A 30 -9.89 2.38 3.37
C LEU A 30 -10.32 2.23 4.83
N ASP A 31 -11.41 1.48 5.05
CA ASP A 31 -11.80 1.00 6.38
C ASP A 31 -10.70 0.14 7.01
N LYS A 32 -10.75 -0.10 8.33
CA LYS A 32 -9.81 -0.98 9.05
C LYS A 32 -9.69 -2.37 8.42
N LYS A 33 -10.78 -3.02 8.00
CA LYS A 33 -10.73 -4.34 7.34
C LYS A 33 -10.05 -4.26 5.98
N GLU A 34 -10.44 -3.30 5.16
CA GLU A 34 -9.83 -3.11 3.83
C GLU A 34 -8.34 -2.71 3.94
N ARG A 35 -7.95 -1.89 4.92
CA ARG A 35 -6.54 -1.57 5.21
C ARG A 35 -5.73 -2.81 5.53
N LEU A 36 -6.24 -3.69 6.38
CA LEU A 36 -5.53 -4.93 6.73
C LEU A 36 -5.36 -5.83 5.49
N ALA A 37 -6.41 -5.94 4.68
CA ALA A 37 -6.36 -6.67 3.42
C ALA A 37 -5.38 -6.05 2.41
N LEU A 38 -5.33 -4.71 2.32
CA LEU A 38 -4.38 -4.00 1.46
C LEU A 38 -2.93 -4.23 1.93
N LYS A 39 -2.67 -4.18 3.24
CA LYS A 39 -1.34 -4.44 3.83
C LYS A 39 -0.83 -5.84 3.47
N ALA A 40 -1.65 -6.86 3.73
CA ALA A 40 -1.30 -8.25 3.44
C ALA A 40 -1.00 -8.45 1.96
N TRP A 41 -1.85 -7.88 1.09
CA TRP A 41 -1.64 -7.95 -0.35
C TRP A 41 -0.37 -7.20 -0.80
N CYS A 42 -0.08 -6.00 -0.27
CA CYS A 42 1.15 -5.28 -0.61
C CYS A 42 2.41 -6.04 -0.21
N LEU A 43 2.40 -6.68 0.97
CA LEU A 43 3.52 -7.51 1.41
C LEU A 43 3.71 -8.74 0.50
N ALA A 44 2.62 -9.40 0.09
CA ALA A 44 2.68 -10.55 -0.81
C ALA A 44 3.18 -10.17 -2.22
N THR A 45 2.72 -9.04 -2.77
CA THR A 45 3.04 -8.64 -4.15
C THR A 45 4.35 -7.88 -4.26
N PHE A 46 4.61 -6.95 -3.33
CA PHE A 46 5.74 -6.01 -3.41
C PHE A 46 6.74 -6.17 -2.26
N GLY A 47 6.54 -7.10 -1.33
CA GLY A 47 7.42 -7.26 -0.17
C GLY A 47 8.88 -7.45 -0.54
N HIS A 48 9.18 -8.13 -1.66
CA HIS A 48 10.56 -8.31 -2.11
C HIS A 48 11.28 -7.01 -2.50
N MET A 49 10.56 -5.94 -2.88
CA MET A 49 11.15 -4.64 -3.24
C MET A 49 10.89 -3.54 -2.20
N TYR A 50 9.71 -3.55 -1.58
CA TYR A 50 9.17 -2.41 -0.82
C TYR A 50 8.75 -2.79 0.60
N HIS A 51 9.30 -3.86 1.18
CA HIS A 51 9.01 -4.27 2.56
C HIS A 51 9.07 -3.10 3.54
N ASP A 52 10.21 -2.38 3.59
CA ASP A 52 10.41 -1.27 4.53
C ASP A 52 9.41 -0.13 4.30
N VAL A 53 9.14 0.21 3.04
CA VAL A 53 8.16 1.25 2.68
C VAL A 53 6.76 0.88 3.14
N ILE A 54 6.36 -0.37 2.96
CA ILE A 54 5.04 -0.86 3.39
C ILE A 54 4.94 -0.81 4.91
N ILE A 55 5.94 -1.31 5.63
CA ILE A 55 5.93 -1.29 7.10
C ILE A 55 5.92 0.15 7.63
N GLU A 56 6.70 1.05 7.04
CA GLU A 56 6.74 2.46 7.43
C GLU A 56 5.37 3.14 7.29
N VAL A 57 4.72 3.02 6.13
CA VAL A 57 3.41 3.64 5.89
C VAL A 57 2.37 3.13 6.89
N TYR A 58 2.35 1.83 7.18
CA TYR A 58 1.38 1.28 8.13
C TYR A 58 1.72 1.55 9.60
N LYS A 59 2.96 1.90 9.94
CA LYS A 59 3.32 2.39 11.29
C LYS A 59 2.78 3.80 11.54
N GLN A 60 2.75 4.67 10.52
CA GLN A 60 2.27 6.06 10.64
C GLN A 60 0.75 6.18 10.75
N LEU A 61 0.00 5.11 10.44
CA LEU A 61 -1.46 5.07 10.47
C LEU A 61 -2.03 4.51 11.79
N SER A 62 -1.15 4.07 12.69
CA SER A 62 -1.49 3.48 13.99
C SER A 62 -1.58 4.51 15.10
#